data_AF-A0A359FY32-F1
#
_entry.id   AF-A0A359FY32-F1
#
_cell.length_a   1.000
_cell.length_b   1.000
_cell.length_c   1.000
_cell.angle_alpha   90.00
_cell.angle_beta   90.00
_cell.angle_gamma   90.00
#
_symmetry.space_group_name_H-M   'P 1'
#
loop_
_entity.id
_entity.type
_entity.pdbx_description
1 polymer ?
#
loop_
_entity_poly.entity_id
_entity_poly.type
_entity_poly.pdbx_seq_one_letter_code
_entity_poly.pdbx_strand_id
1 'polypeptide(L)'
;TLGTFGGAFFAAFPLFYSTSFGGAYWAWMILLFAFIIQAVSYEFRTREGNFFGTKTYEVFLFINGMVGTFLLGVVVASFFTGSPF
;
A
#
# COMPACT_ATOMS: atom_id res chain seq x y z
N THR A 1 11.09 -5.53 2.35
CA THR A 1 10.58 -6.69 1.58
C THR A 1 9.67 -6.26 0.44
N LEU A 2 8.68 -5.38 0.65
CA LEU A 2 7.81 -4.86 -0.42
C LEU A 2 8.54 -4.04 -1.50
N GLY A 3 9.53 -3.22 -1.12
CA GLY A 3 10.37 -2.50 -2.10
C GLY A 3 11.21 -3.44 -2.98
N THR A 4 11.74 -4.51 -2.38
CA THR A 4 12.48 -5.56 -3.11
C THR A 4 11.57 -6.33 -4.06
N PHE A 5 10.32 -6.58 -3.65
CA PHE A 5 9.32 -7.21 -4.50
C PHE A 5 9.04 -6.37 -5.75
N GLY A 6 8.77 -5.06 -5.60
CA GLY A 6 8.57 -4.16 -6.74
C GLY A 6 9.80 -4.09 -7.67
N GLY A 7 11.00 -3.96 -7.10
CA GLY A 7 12.24 -3.93 -7.87
C GLY A 7 12.56 -5.23 -8.60
N ALA A 8 12.24 -6.39 -8.01
CA ALA A 8 12.42 -7.69 -8.65
C ALA A 8 11.48 -7.86 -9.86
N PHE A 9 10.23 -7.40 -9.77
CA PHE A 9 9.31 -7.39 -10.91
C PHE A 9 9.78 -6.47 -12.03
N PHE A 10 10.28 -5.28 -11.68
CA PHE A 10 10.86 -4.36 -12.66
C PHE A 10 12.05 -4.98 -13.41
N ALA A 11 12.94 -5.68 -12.70
CA ALA A 11 14.14 -6.28 -13.28
C ALA A 11 13.85 -7.57 -14.09
N ALA A 12 12.99 -8.46 -13.58
CA ALA A 12 12.74 -9.77 -14.20
C ALA A 12 11.62 -9.73 -15.26
N PHE A 13 10.59 -8.91 -15.08
CA PHE A 13 9.39 -8.87 -15.93
C PHE A 13 8.90 -7.44 -16.21
N PRO A 14 9.64 -6.66 -17.03
CA PRO A 14 9.36 -5.23 -17.22
C PRO A 14 7.98 -4.93 -17.82
N LEU A 15 7.50 -5.74 -18.78
CA LEU A 15 6.16 -5.56 -19.36
C LEU A 15 5.03 -5.84 -18.35
N PHE A 16 5.21 -6.86 -17.51
CA PHE A 16 4.27 -7.18 -16.44
C PHE A 16 4.23 -6.07 -15.39
N TYR A 17 5.40 -5.53 -15.04
CA TYR A 17 5.52 -4.38 -14.15
C TYR A 17 4.77 -3.16 -14.71
N SER A 18 5.02 -2.80 -15.97
CA SER A 18 4.37 -1.64 -16.61
C SER A 18 2.84 -1.79 -16.66
N THR A 19 2.36 -2.96 -17.06
CA THR A 19 0.91 -3.21 -17.21
C THR A 19 0.21 -3.30 -15.85
N SER A 20 0.82 -3.96 -14.85
CA SER A 20 0.23 -4.08 -13.52
C SER A 20 0.17 -2.73 -12.79
N PHE A 21 1.25 -1.94 -12.85
CA PHE A 21 1.29 -0.64 -12.18
C PHE A 21 0.53 0.45 -12.95
N GLY A 22 0.47 0.36 -14.28
CA GLY A 22 -0.32 1.26 -15.13
C GLY A 22 -1.83 0.96 -15.12
N GLY A 23 -2.20 -0.32 -15.24
CA GLY A 23 -3.60 -0.76 -15.30
C GLY A 23 -4.33 -0.60 -13.97
N ALA A 24 -3.72 -1.03 -12.87
CA ALA A 24 -4.28 -0.88 -11.53
C ALA A 24 -3.77 0.40 -10.82
N TYR A 25 -3.59 1.49 -11.57
CA TYR A 25 -2.97 2.73 -11.09
C TYR A 25 -3.53 3.20 -9.74
N TRP A 26 -4.86 3.31 -9.63
CA TRP A 26 -5.52 3.78 -8.42
C TRP A 26 -5.30 2.87 -7.22
N ALA A 27 -5.28 1.55 -7.42
CA ALA A 27 -5.03 0.61 -6.33
C ALA A 27 -3.62 0.78 -5.76
N TRP A 28 -2.62 0.91 -6.64
CA TRP A 28 -1.23 1.17 -6.23
C TRP A 28 -1.06 2.53 -5.57
N MET A 29 -1.73 3.58 -6.06
CA MET A 29 -1.68 4.90 -5.44
C MET A 29 -2.22 4.88 -4.00
N ILE A 30 -3.36 4.22 -3.77
CA ILE A 30 -3.92 4.10 -2.42
C ILE A 30 -2.97 3.29 -1.52
N LEU A 31 -2.36 2.22 -2.04
CA LEU A 31 -1.37 1.42 -1.30
C LEU A 31 -0.15 2.27 -0.87
N LEU A 32 0.32 3.17 -1.72
CA LEU A 32 1.43 4.07 -1.39
C LEU A 32 1.05 5.06 -0.29
N PHE A 33 -0.13 5.68 -0.39
CA PHE A 33 -0.63 6.57 0.67
C PHE A 33 -0.82 5.83 2.00
N ALA A 34 -1.33 4.61 1.94
CA ALA A 34 -1.38 3.70 3.08
C ALA A 34 0.00 3.57 3.73
N PHE A 35 1.07 3.26 3.00
CA PHE A 35 2.40 3.17 3.61
C PHE A 35 2.92 4.48 4.21
N ILE A 36 2.60 5.63 3.61
CA ILE A 36 2.95 6.93 4.17
C ILE A 36 2.24 7.14 5.52
N ILE A 37 0.92 6.92 5.57
CA ILE A 37 0.14 7.06 6.80
C ILE A 37 0.63 6.08 7.87
N GLN A 38 1.04 4.87 7.47
CA GLN A 38 1.59 3.86 8.36
C GLN A 38 2.89 4.35 9.01
N ALA A 39 3.84 4.83 8.19
CA ALA A 39 5.12 5.34 8.67
C ALA A 39 4.95 6.54 9.61
N VAL A 40 4.10 7.50 9.23
CA VAL A 40 3.76 8.67 10.06
C VAL A 40 3.12 8.22 11.37
N SER A 41 2.13 7.33 11.32
CA SER A 41 1.43 6.90 12.53
C SER A 41 2.35 6.17 13.51
N TYR A 42 3.30 5.36 13.03
CA TYR A 42 4.29 4.73 13.91
C TYR A 42 5.24 5.75 14.56
N GLU A 43 5.74 6.72 13.81
CA GLU A 43 6.66 7.75 14.30
C GLU A 43 5.98 8.67 15.34
N PHE A 44 4.76 9.14 15.05
CA PHE A 44 4.08 10.13 15.89
C PHE A 44 3.27 9.51 17.05
N ARG A 45 3.06 8.19 17.07
CA ARG A 45 2.35 7.50 18.18
C ARG A 45 3.05 7.67 19.52
N THR A 46 4.38 7.61 19.54
CA THR A 46 5.21 7.61 20.77
C THR A 46 5.90 8.94 21.05
N ARG A 47 5.69 9.97 20.21
CA ARG A 47 6.26 11.29 20.47
C ARG A 47 5.56 12.01 21.62
N GLU A 48 6.37 12.59 22.50
CA GLU A 48 5.91 13.53 23.52
C GLU A 48 5.35 14.79 22.85
N GLY A 49 4.15 15.22 23.26
CA GLY A 49 3.45 16.34 22.62
C GLY A 49 2.64 15.97 21.37
N ASN A 50 2.25 14.70 21.22
CA ASN A 50 1.38 14.24 20.13
C ASN A 50 0.13 15.13 19.95
N PHE A 51 0.02 15.75 18.76
CA PHE A 51 -1.05 16.68 18.38
C PHE A 51 -2.46 16.05 18.30
N PHE A 52 -2.56 14.77 17.89
CA PHE A 52 -3.85 14.08 17.65
C PHE A 52 -4.17 13.00 18.70
N GLY A 53 -3.23 12.69 19.60
CA GLY A 53 -3.36 11.64 20.62
C GLY A 53 -3.03 10.24 20.10
N THR A 54 -2.54 9.38 21.00
CA THR A 54 -2.03 8.03 20.68
C THR A 54 -3.11 7.14 20.06
N LYS A 55 -4.35 7.22 20.57
CA LYS A 55 -5.49 6.45 20.06
C LYS A 55 -5.81 6.75 18.59
N THR A 56 -5.66 7.99 18.13
CA THR A 56 -5.95 8.38 16.75
C THR A 56 -4.99 7.69 15.79
N TYR A 57 -3.70 7.65 16.11
CA TYR A 57 -2.70 6.93 15.32
C TYR A 57 -2.90 5.41 15.35
N GLU A 58 -3.37 4.85 16.47
CA GLU A 58 -3.73 3.42 16.54
C GLU A 58 -4.90 3.08 15.62
N VAL A 59 -5.92 3.93 15.56
CA VAL A 59 -7.04 3.77 14.63
C VAL A 59 -6.56 3.88 13.18
N PHE A 60 -5.70 4.84 12.86
CA PHE A 60 -5.11 4.93 11.52
C PHE A 60 -4.33 3.67 11.16
N LEU A 61 -3.50 3.13 12.06
CA LEU A 61 -2.78 1.88 11.82
C LEU A 61 -3.72 0.69 11.61
N PHE A 62 -4.82 0.61 12.36
CA PHE A 62 -5.81 -0.45 12.22
C PHE A 62 -6.52 -0.38 10.86
N ILE A 63 -7.06 0.78 10.50
CA ILE A 63 -7.72 1.00 9.20
C ILE A 63 -6.75 0.70 8.06
N ASN A 64 -5.52 1.17 8.17
CA ASN A 64 -4.51 1.00 7.16
C ASN A 64 -4.08 -0.46 6.98
N GLY A 65 -3.99 -1.23 8.06
CA GLY A 65 -3.76 -2.67 8.01
C GLY A 65 -4.88 -3.44 7.29
N MET A 66 -6.14 -3.05 7.51
CA MET A 66 -7.29 -3.61 6.80
C MET A 66 -7.29 -3.23 5.32
N VAL A 67 -7.09 -1.94 5.02
CA VAL A 67 -7.05 -1.41 3.64
C VAL A 67 -5.93 -2.06 2.84
N GLY A 68 -4.72 -2.18 3.40
CA GLY A 68 -3.59 -2.82 2.72
C GLY A 68 -3.85 -4.28 2.37
N THR A 69 -4.44 -5.04 3.28
CA THR A 69 -4.78 -6.46 3.05
C THR A 69 -5.87 -6.61 1.98
N PHE A 70 -6.91 -5.77 2.05
CA PHE A 70 -7.99 -5.77 1.08
C PHE A 70 -7.49 -5.39 -0.33
N LEU A 71 -6.70 -4.31 -0.44
CA LEU A 71 -6.15 -3.85 -1.72
C LEU A 71 -5.22 -4.87 -2.36
N LEU A 72 -4.38 -5.56 -1.57
CA LEU A 72 -3.56 -6.66 -2.10
C LEU A 72 -4.44 -7.77 -2.68
N GLY A 73 -5.54 -8.12 -2.01
CA GLY A 73 -6.53 -9.06 -2.54
C GLY A 73 -7.14 -8.58 -3.85
N VAL A 74 -7.53 -7.31 -3.95
CA VAL A 74 -8.10 -6.71 -5.17
C VAL A 74 -7.09 -6.72 -6.33
N VAL A 75 -5.83 -6.36 -6.08
CA VAL A 75 -4.78 -6.35 -7.10
C VAL A 75 -4.53 -7.78 -7.61
N VAL A 76 -4.45 -8.76 -6.70
CA VAL A 76 -4.27 -10.17 -7.09
C VAL A 76 -5.49 -10.69 -7.86
N ALA A 77 -6.72 -10.40 -7.41
CA ALA A 77 -7.94 -10.81 -8.10
C ALA A 77 -8.04 -10.19 -9.50
N SER A 78 -7.57 -8.94 -9.66
CA SER A 78 -7.53 -8.26 -10.96
C SER A 78 -6.70 -9.00 -12.00
N PHE A 79 -5.64 -9.71 -11.58
CA PHE A 79 -4.84 -10.55 -12.49
C PHE A 79 -5.60 -11.77 -13.01
N PHE A 80 -6.54 -12.31 -12.23
CA PHE A 80 -7.33 -13.49 -12.63
C PHE A 80 -8.63 -13.13 -13.37
N THR A 81 -9.14 -11.92 -13.16
CA THR A 81 -10.42 -11.47 -13.74
C THR A 81 -10.24 -10.90 -15.16
N GLY A 82 -8.99 -10.77 -15.64
CA GLY A 82 -8.71 -10.24 -16.97
C GLY A 82 -9.17 -8.79 -17.13
N SER A 83 -8.75 -7.92 -16.20
CA SER A 83 -9.08 -6.50 -16.30
C SER A 83 -8.49 -5.93 -17.60
N PRO A 84 -9.23 -5.08 -18.34
CA PRO A 84 -8.73 -4.45 -19.55
C PRO A 84 -7.67 -3.41 -19.15
N PHE A 85 -6.41 -3.80 -19.25
CA PHE A 85 -5.24 -2.96 -19.07
C PHE A 85 -4.29 -3.08 -20.26
#